data_AF-A0A0L0T786-F1
#
_entry.id   AF-A0A0L0T786-F1
#
_cell.length_a   1.000
_cell.length_b   1.000
_cell.length_c   1.000
_cell.angle_alpha   90.00
_cell.angle_beta   90.00
_cell.angle_gamma   90.00
#
_symmetry.space_group_name_H-M   'P 1'
#
loop_
_entity.id
_entity.type
_entity.pdbx_description
1 polymer ?
#
loop_
_entity_poly.entity_id
_entity_poly.type
_entity_poly.pdbx_seq_one_letter_code
_entity_poly.pdbx_strand_id
1 'polypeptide(L)'
;MLTGRVAVLDGVESLAHGSLATLECIVHNRSVTLPDGRRLVSDKQYARLPAREKALVERIHPSFRLIALARPTVMGSDAKTWLTPEAAALFPFVQLAPLTNSEEAALLQATVPNADPALVDHSSSSHSA
;
A
#
# COMPACT_ATOMS: atom_id res chain seq x y z
N MET A 1 6.22 -10.07 6.69
CA MET A 1 5.66 -11.26 6.01
C MET A 1 5.57 -12.49 6.91
N LEU A 2 6.62 -12.83 7.66
CA LEU A 2 6.70 -14.06 8.46
C LEU A 2 5.90 -14.03 9.78
N THR A 3 5.67 -12.84 10.33
CA THR A 3 5.01 -12.64 11.63
C THR A 3 3.57 -12.12 11.53
N GLY A 4 2.97 -12.13 10.32
CA GLY A 4 1.58 -11.71 10.14
C GLY A 4 1.29 -10.21 10.25
N ARG A 5 2.32 -9.37 10.12
CA ARG A 5 2.21 -7.90 10.13
C ARG A 5 1.59 -7.34 8.85
N VAL A 6 1.22 -6.07 8.89
CA VAL A 6 0.84 -5.28 7.72
C VAL A 6 2.11 -4.67 7.12
N ALA A 7 2.23 -4.70 5.80
CA ALA A 7 3.19 -3.88 5.06
C ALA A 7 2.43 -2.78 4.31
N VAL A 8 2.91 -1.54 4.42
CA VAL A 8 2.38 -0.40 3.69
C VAL A 8 3.38 -0.04 2.59
N LEU A 9 2.91 -0.01 1.35
CA LEU A 9 3.67 0.45 0.18
C LEU A 9 3.12 1.81 -0.21
N ASP A 10 3.94 2.84 -0.05
CA ASP A 10 3.58 4.20 -0.46
C ASP A 10 4.19 4.53 -1.82
N GLY A 11 3.41 5.17 -2.69
CA GLY A 11 3.84 5.60 -4.01
C GLY A 11 3.84 4.51 -5.09
N VAL A 12 2.86 3.59 -5.08
CA VAL A 12 2.83 2.50 -6.09
C VAL A 12 2.68 3.01 -7.53
N GLU A 13 2.26 4.26 -7.73
CA GLU A 13 2.22 4.91 -9.04
C GLU A 13 3.59 5.05 -9.71
N SER A 14 4.67 5.03 -8.92
CA SER A 14 6.04 5.22 -9.40
C SER A 14 6.73 3.90 -9.75
N LEU A 15 6.04 2.75 -9.57
CA LEU A 15 6.65 1.45 -9.77
C LEU A 15 6.85 1.13 -11.26
N ALA A 16 8.01 0.56 -11.58
CA ALA A 16 8.23 -0.05 -12.88
C ALA A 16 7.33 -1.29 -13.06
N HIS A 17 6.96 -1.59 -14.31
CA HIS A 17 6.06 -2.70 -14.64
C HIS A 17 6.55 -4.05 -14.10
N GLY A 18 7.86 -4.32 -14.12
CA GLY A 18 8.44 -5.55 -13.54
C GLY A 18 8.29 -5.66 -12.02
N SER A 19 8.19 -4.53 -11.31
CA SER A 19 7.92 -4.52 -9.86
C SER A 19 6.47 -4.89 -9.55
N LEU A 20 5.54 -4.49 -10.43
CA LEU A 20 4.12 -4.82 -10.32
C LEU A 20 3.90 -6.35 -10.39
N ALA A 21 4.61 -7.04 -11.30
CA ALA A 21 4.55 -8.50 -11.40
C ALA A 21 5.01 -9.22 -10.12
N THR A 22 6.00 -8.63 -9.41
CA THR A 22 6.45 -9.17 -8.12
C THR A 22 5.38 -8.98 -7.04
N LEU A 23 4.68 -7.85 -7.05
CA LEU A 23 3.54 -7.62 -6.16
C LEU A 23 2.41 -8.60 -6.44
N GLU A 24 2.11 -8.89 -7.71
CA GLU A 24 1.11 -9.88 -8.10
C GLU A 24 1.39 -11.25 -7.49
N CYS A 25 2.64 -11.70 -7.58
CA CYS A 25 3.06 -12.98 -7.02
C CYS A 25 2.84 -13.02 -5.49
N ILE A 26 3.06 -11.92 -4.79
CA ILE A 26 2.86 -11.81 -3.34
C ILE A 26 1.36 -11.73 -2.99
N VAL A 27 0.59 -10.90 -3.69
CA VAL A 27 -0.80 -10.59 -3.36
C VAL A 27 -1.71 -11.77 -3.69
N HIS A 28 -1.60 -12.30 -4.91
CA HIS A 28 -2.46 -13.40 -5.37
C HIS A 28 -1.89 -14.76 -4.98
N ASN A 29 -0.62 -15.00 -5.35
CA ASN A 29 -0.04 -16.33 -5.22
C ASN A 29 0.63 -16.58 -3.87
N ARG A 30 0.79 -15.53 -3.05
CA ARG A 30 1.58 -15.54 -1.80
C ARG A 30 2.91 -16.26 -2.03
N SER A 31 3.59 -15.89 -3.09
CA SER A 31 4.84 -16.51 -3.54
C SER A 31 5.80 -15.44 -4.01
N VAL A 32 7.07 -15.50 -3.60
CA VAL A 32 8.13 -14.65 -4.16
C VAL A 32 9.48 -15.30 -3.98
N THR A 33 10.34 -15.16 -4.98
CA THR A 33 11.76 -15.55 -4.89
C THR A 33 12.58 -14.31 -4.52
N LEU A 34 13.37 -14.43 -3.46
CA LEU A 34 14.24 -13.38 -2.98
C LEU A 34 15.58 -13.43 -3.76
N PRO A 35 16.29 -12.29 -3.89
CA PRO A 35 17.57 -12.23 -4.60
C PRO A 35 18.65 -13.15 -4.03
N ASP A 36 18.54 -13.52 -2.75
CA ASP A 36 19.42 -14.47 -2.07
C ASP A 36 19.11 -15.95 -2.37
N GLY A 37 18.15 -16.21 -3.26
CA GLY A 37 17.73 -17.56 -3.66
C GLY A 37 16.68 -18.19 -2.75
N ARG A 38 16.33 -17.56 -1.62
CA ARG A 38 15.24 -18.05 -0.77
C ARG A 38 13.89 -17.81 -1.44
N ARG A 39 12.90 -18.61 -1.07
CA ARG A 39 11.53 -18.47 -1.56
C ARG A 39 10.57 -18.27 -0.40
N LEU A 40 9.69 -17.29 -0.51
CA LEU A 40 8.54 -17.14 0.39
C LEU A 40 7.33 -17.77 -0.30
N VAL A 41 6.59 -18.64 0.37
CA VAL A 41 5.40 -19.28 -0.20
C VAL A 41 4.23 -19.29 0.79
N SER A 42 3.01 -19.47 0.29
CA SER A 42 1.82 -19.61 1.14
C SER A 42 1.93 -20.80 2.09
N ASP A 43 1.18 -20.76 3.19
CA ASP A 43 1.07 -21.89 4.12
C ASP A 43 0.71 -23.21 3.43
N LYS A 44 -0.26 -23.17 2.51
CA LYS A 44 -0.70 -24.35 1.75
C LYS A 44 0.40 -24.90 0.84
N GLN A 45 1.16 -24.02 0.18
CA GLN A 45 2.28 -24.45 -0.67
C GLN A 45 3.42 -25.01 0.19
N TYR A 46 3.74 -24.36 1.31
CA TYR A 46 4.77 -24.82 2.23
C TYR A 46 4.51 -26.23 2.77
N ALA A 47 3.25 -26.52 3.11
CA ALA A 47 2.83 -27.84 3.60
C ALA A 47 3.04 -28.97 2.58
N ARG A 48 3.00 -28.64 1.28
CA ARG A 48 3.15 -29.62 0.18
C ARG A 48 4.60 -29.89 -0.21
N LEU A 49 5.56 -29.13 0.31
CA LEU A 49 6.98 -29.28 -0.04
C LEU A 49 7.62 -30.47 0.68
N PRO A 50 8.51 -31.23 -0.01
CA PRO A 50 9.31 -32.26 0.64
C PRO A 50 10.32 -31.63 1.60
N ALA A 51 10.70 -32.37 2.65
CA ALA A 51 11.58 -31.84 3.71
C ALA A 51 12.91 -31.27 3.19
N ARG A 52 13.49 -31.89 2.16
CA ARG A 52 14.75 -31.45 1.52
C ARG A 52 14.67 -30.06 0.89
N GLU A 53 13.48 -29.61 0.48
CA GLU A 53 13.27 -28.31 -0.19
C GLU A 53 12.95 -27.19 0.80
N LYS A 54 12.55 -27.53 2.04
CA LYS A 54 12.17 -26.54 3.06
C LYS A 54 13.34 -25.70 3.57
N ALA A 55 14.59 -26.11 3.33
CA ALA A 55 15.78 -25.40 3.81
C ALA A 55 15.94 -23.99 3.22
N LEU A 56 15.45 -23.76 1.99
CA LEU A 56 15.51 -22.47 1.29
C LEU A 56 14.13 -21.81 1.14
N VAL A 57 13.12 -22.34 1.81
CA VAL A 57 11.74 -21.87 1.68
C VAL A 57 11.21 -21.44 3.04
N GLU A 58 10.57 -20.28 3.07
CA GLU A 58 9.89 -19.78 4.25
C GLU A 58 8.40 -19.57 3.97
N ARG A 59 7.60 -19.64 5.03
CA ARG A 59 6.16 -19.51 4.95
C ARG A 59 5.72 -18.06 5.15
N ILE A 60 4.97 -17.52 4.20
CA ILE A 60 4.21 -16.28 4.37
C ILE A 60 3.09 -16.53 5.36
N HIS A 61 3.07 -15.74 6.43
CA HIS A 61 2.06 -15.87 7.48
C HIS A 61 0.64 -15.61 6.93
N PRO A 62 -0.38 -16.42 7.29
CA PRO A 62 -1.75 -16.22 6.81
C PRO A 62 -2.29 -14.79 7.06
N SER A 63 -2.04 -14.23 8.24
CA SER A 63 -2.45 -12.87 8.62
C SER A 63 -1.67 -11.72 7.97
N PHE A 64 -0.62 -12.00 7.19
CA PHE A 64 0.11 -10.95 6.47
C PHE A 64 -0.83 -10.24 5.49
N ARG A 65 -0.78 -8.90 5.49
CA ARG A 65 -1.60 -8.02 4.64
C ARG A 65 -0.72 -6.95 4.02
N LEU A 66 -1.08 -6.53 2.81
CA LEU A 66 -0.40 -5.48 2.06
C LEU A 66 -1.39 -4.35 1.81
N ILE A 67 -1.01 -3.12 2.12
CA ILE A 67 -1.77 -1.91 1.80
C ILE A 67 -0.92 -1.09 0.84
N ALA A 68 -1.45 -0.76 -0.32
CA ALA A 68 -0.80 0.08 -1.31
C ALA A 68 -1.46 1.46 -1.32
N LEU A 69 -0.65 2.50 -1.18
CA LEU A 69 -1.06 3.90 -1.29
C LEU A 69 -0.58 4.43 -2.64
N ALA A 70 -1.46 5.16 -3.30
CA ALA A 70 -1.17 5.72 -4.60
C ALA A 70 -1.85 7.06 -4.79
N ARG A 71 -1.22 7.92 -5.58
CA ARG A 71 -1.86 9.16 -6.03
C ARG A 71 -2.74 8.91 -7.26
N PRO A 72 -3.97 9.47 -7.30
CA PRO A 72 -4.79 9.42 -8.49
C PRO A 72 -4.10 10.16 -9.64
N THR A 73 -4.25 9.66 -10.86
CA THR A 73 -3.76 10.34 -12.06
C THR A 73 -4.61 11.57 -12.33
N VAL A 74 -3.97 12.73 -12.47
CA VAL A 74 -4.67 13.97 -12.83
C VAL A 74 -5.03 13.92 -14.31
N MET A 75 -6.32 14.03 -14.61
CA MET A 75 -6.85 14.14 -15.97
C MET A 75 -6.18 15.33 -16.69
N GLY A 76 -5.56 15.07 -17.85
CA GLY A 76 -4.87 16.11 -18.65
C GLY A 76 -3.36 16.20 -18.46
N SER A 77 -2.75 15.32 -17.65
CA SER A 77 -1.30 15.14 -17.66
C SER A 77 -0.89 14.15 -18.75
N ASP A 78 0.21 14.42 -19.48
CA ASP A 78 0.86 13.47 -20.41
C ASP A 78 1.50 12.27 -19.67
N ALA A 79 1.29 12.16 -18.35
CA ALA A 79 1.81 11.09 -17.54
C ALA A 79 1.06 9.79 -17.84
N LYS A 80 1.83 8.74 -18.13
CA LYS A 80 1.32 7.38 -18.30
C LYS A 80 0.49 6.96 -17.07
N THR A 81 -0.78 6.64 -17.28
CA THR A 81 -1.67 6.14 -16.23
C THR A 81 -1.11 4.86 -15.61
N TRP A 82 -0.70 4.93 -14.35
CA TRP A 82 -0.18 3.78 -13.60
C TRP A 82 -1.28 2.77 -13.24
N LEU A 83 -2.53 3.26 -13.13
CA LEU A 83 -3.71 2.46 -12.84
C LEU A 83 -4.19 1.73 -14.11
N THR A 84 -3.38 0.79 -14.57
CA THR A 84 -3.75 -0.11 -15.66
C THR A 84 -4.75 -1.17 -15.14
N PRO A 85 -5.47 -1.89 -16.01
CA PRO A 85 -6.34 -2.99 -15.59
C PRO A 85 -5.62 -4.05 -14.74
N GLU A 86 -4.34 -4.30 -14.99
CA GLU A 86 -3.51 -5.20 -14.19
C GLU A 86 -3.29 -4.66 -12.79
N ALA A 87 -2.92 -3.38 -12.66
CA ALA A 87 -2.79 -2.72 -11.36
C ALA A 87 -4.13 -2.67 -10.61
N ALA A 88 -5.22 -2.47 -11.35
CA ALA A 88 -6.58 -2.46 -10.83
C ALA A 88 -7.07 -3.85 -10.38
N ALA A 89 -6.55 -4.93 -10.96
CA ALA A 89 -6.90 -6.29 -10.55
C ALA A 89 -6.14 -6.74 -9.29
N LEU A 90 -5.01 -6.10 -8.96
CA LEU A 90 -4.18 -6.48 -7.80
C LEU A 90 -4.82 -6.19 -6.46
N PHE A 91 -5.56 -5.10 -6.34
CA PHE A 91 -6.05 -4.61 -5.07
C PHE A 91 -7.54 -4.28 -5.14
N PRO A 92 -8.30 -4.52 -4.07
CA PRO A 92 -9.52 -3.77 -3.84
C PRO A 92 -9.16 -2.31 -3.56
N PHE A 93 -9.83 -1.36 -4.20
CA PHE A 93 -9.56 0.06 -4.03
C PHE A 93 -10.51 0.69 -3.02
N VAL A 94 -9.95 1.58 -2.20
CA VAL A 94 -10.70 2.51 -1.36
C VAL A 94 -10.19 3.89 -1.69
N GLN A 95 -11.06 4.74 -2.22
CA GLN A 95 -10.73 6.15 -2.44
C GLN A 95 -10.97 6.91 -1.13
N LEU A 96 -9.96 7.64 -0.67
CA LEU A 96 -10.09 8.54 0.46
C LEU A 96 -10.57 9.90 -0.06
N ALA A 97 -11.66 10.40 0.50
CA ALA A 97 -12.10 11.77 0.26
C ALA A 97 -11.16 12.75 0.99
N PRO A 98 -10.93 13.96 0.45
CA PRO A 98 -10.28 15.02 1.21
C PRO A 98 -11.11 15.37 2.45
N LEU A 99 -10.43 15.77 3.53
CA LEU A 99 -11.12 16.25 4.74
C LEU A 99 -11.87 17.55 4.41
N THR A 100 -13.02 17.73 5.06
CA THR A 100 -13.70 19.03 5.06
C THR A 100 -12.94 20.01 5.96
N ASN A 101 -13.07 21.32 5.68
CA ASN A 101 -12.46 22.36 6.51
C ASN A 101 -12.79 22.22 8.00
N SER A 102 -14.04 21.83 8.34
CA SER A 102 -14.46 21.60 9.72
C SER A 102 -13.78 20.39 10.37
N GLU A 103 -13.56 19.30 9.62
CA GLU A 103 -12.86 18.11 10.11
C GLU A 103 -11.37 18.39 10.30
N GLU A 104 -10.76 19.13 9.37
CA GLU A 104 -9.37 19.55 9.45
C GLU A 104 -9.14 20.45 10.66
N ALA A 105 -9.98 21.47 10.87
CA ALA A 105 -9.90 22.35 12.04
C ALA A 105 -10.06 21.57 13.36
N ALA A 106 -11.00 20.64 13.43
CA ALA A 106 -11.20 19.79 14.60
C ALA A 106 -9.97 18.89 14.88
N LEU A 107 -9.36 18.33 13.83
CA LEU A 107 -8.16 17.50 13.94
C LEU A 107 -6.95 18.31 14.40
N LEU A 108 -6.77 19.53 13.87
CA LEU A 108 -5.71 20.45 14.27
C LEU A 108 -5.85 20.84 15.74
N GLN A 109 -7.05 21.21 16.19
CA GLN A 109 -7.32 21.56 17.58
C GLN A 109 -7.10 20.38 18.54
N ALA A 110 -7.44 19.16 18.12
CA ALA A 110 -7.21 17.96 18.91
C ALA A 110 -5.73 17.56 19.00
N THR A 111 -4.97 17.75 17.91
CA THR A 111 -3.55 17.35 17.83
C THR A 111 -2.62 18.40 18.46
N VAL A 112 -3.00 19.68 18.36
CA VAL A 112 -2.23 20.82 18.90
C VAL A 112 -3.16 21.68 19.75
N PRO A 113 -3.46 21.27 21.00
CA PRO A 113 -4.45 21.95 21.84
C PRO A 113 -4.06 23.39 22.24
N ASN A 114 -2.78 23.74 22.11
CA ASN A 114 -2.26 25.09 22.40
C ASN A 114 -2.08 25.95 21.14
N ALA A 115 -2.54 25.49 19.97
CA ALA A 115 -2.51 26.33 18.77
C ALA A 115 -3.47 27.51 18.91
N ASP A 116 -3.03 28.68 18.45
CA ASP A 116 -3.89 29.87 18.37
C ASP A 116 -5.07 29.58 17.43
N PRO A 117 -6.33 29.68 17.89
CA PRO A 117 -7.50 29.42 17.06
C PRO A 117 -7.52 30.22 15.75
N ALA A 118 -6.94 31.44 15.76
CA ALA A 118 -6.87 32.27 14.57
C ALA A 118 -6.03 31.66 13.44
N LEU A 119 -4.97 30.90 13.77
CA LEU A 119 -4.12 30.23 12.77
C LEU A 119 -4.78 28.98 12.17
N VAL A 120 -5.66 28.33 12.93
CA VAL A 120 -6.42 27.17 12.48
C VAL A 120 -7.44 27.58 11.40
N ASP A 121 -8.14 28.71 11.61
CA ASP A 121 -9.10 29.25 10.64
C ASP A 121 -8.44 29.74 9.34
N HIS A 122 -7.24 30.32 9.41
CA HIS A 122 -6.51 30.78 8.22
C HIS A 122 -6.08 29.62 7.30
N SER A 123 -5.70 28.48 7.87
CA SER A 123 -5.32 27.26 7.14
C SER A 123 -6.49 26.71 6.31
N SER A 124 -7.71 26.79 6.86
CA SER A 124 -8.95 26.37 6.22
C SER A 124 -9.39 27.28 5.06
N SER A 125 -9.01 28.57 5.09
CA SER A 125 -9.35 29.52 4.03
C SER A 125 -8.43 29.47 2.79
N SER A 126 -7.21 28.92 2.90
CA SER A 126 -6.25 28.83 1.79
C SER A 126 -6.52 27.71 0.77
N HIS A 127 -7.38 26.73 1.08
CA HIS A 127 -7.72 25.62 0.16
C HIS A 127 -9.01 25.84 -0.65
N SER A 128 -9.63 27.04 -0.59
CA SER A 128 -10.84 27.40 -1.34
C SER A 128 -10.58 28.16 -2.66
N ALA A 129 -9.38 28.07 -3.24
CA ALA A 129 -9.06 28.67 -4.53
C ALA A 129 -8.64 27.62 -5.57
#